data_AF-A0A9N8LS75-F1
#
_entry.id   AF-A0A9N8LS75-F1
#
_cell.length_a   1.000
_cell.length_b   1.000
_cell.length_c   1.000
_cell.angle_alpha   90.00
_cell.angle_beta   90.00
_cell.angle_gamma   90.00
#
_symmetry.space_group_name_H-M   'P 1'
#
loop_
_entity.id
_entity.type
_entity.pdbx_description
1 polymer ?
#
loop_
_entity_poly.entity_id
_entity_poly.type
_entity_poly.pdbx_seq_one_letter_code
_entity_poly.pdbx_strand_id
1 'polypeptide(L)'
;IAPAPPGVPQIEVTFDVDANSVFNVSAADKTPGKSQKITINNDKARLSKDDIERMVNEAEKFRAEDEAATARITAKNGLESYAYNLRSSLNEEAFASKFELTTRLSIVHFQNVEMTSATANFTDPYIFRVTFECISPLTELE
;
A
#
# COMPACT_ATOMS: atom_id res chain seq x y z
N ILE A 1 -5.49 16.96 -5.52
CA ILE A 1 -5.11 16.09 -6.66
C ILE A 1 -6.31 16.03 -7.58
N ALA A 2 -6.14 16.23 -8.88
CA ALA A 2 -7.22 16.09 -9.86
C ALA A 2 -7.63 14.60 -9.97
N PRO A 3 -8.90 14.28 -10.33
CA PRO A 3 -9.30 12.89 -10.54
C PRO A 3 -8.49 12.30 -11.71
N ALA A 4 -7.62 11.35 -11.40
CA ALA A 4 -6.78 10.67 -12.36
C ALA A 4 -6.71 9.17 -12.01
N PRO A 5 -6.41 8.29 -13.00
CA PRO A 5 -6.19 6.89 -12.72
C PRO A 5 -5.09 6.68 -11.66
N PRO A 6 -5.18 5.62 -10.83
CA PRO A 6 -4.12 5.26 -9.89
C PRO A 6 -2.76 5.19 -10.60
N GLY A 7 -1.71 5.74 -9.97
CA GLY A 7 -0.34 5.76 -10.52
C GLY A 7 -0.03 6.90 -11.51
N VAL A 8 -1.04 7.67 -11.95
CA VAL A 8 -0.83 8.83 -12.85
C VAL A 8 -0.40 10.11 -12.10
N PRO A 9 -0.96 10.46 -10.93
CA PRO A 9 -0.50 11.63 -10.18
C PRO A 9 0.95 11.47 -9.74
N GLN A 10 1.81 12.42 -10.12
CA GLN A 10 3.20 12.46 -9.69
C GLN A 10 3.35 13.52 -8.60
N ILE A 11 3.42 13.08 -7.34
CA ILE A 11 3.65 13.98 -6.21
C ILE A 11 5.12 13.93 -5.83
N GLU A 12 5.76 15.08 -5.83
CA GLU A 12 7.11 15.28 -5.33
C GLU A 12 7.06 15.79 -3.91
N VAL A 13 7.67 15.05 -2.99
CA VAL A 13 7.81 15.44 -1.59
C VAL A 13 9.28 15.76 -1.32
N THR A 14 9.54 16.98 -0.86
CA THR A 14 10.88 17.45 -0.51
C THR A 14 10.95 17.68 1.00
N PHE A 15 12.01 17.16 1.60
CA PHE A 15 12.35 17.36 2.99
C PHE A 15 13.61 18.21 3.06
N ASP A 16 13.50 19.41 3.63
CA ASP A 16 14.58 20.37 3.75
C ASP A 16 14.82 20.71 5.23
N VAL A 17 16.09 20.70 5.65
CA VAL A 17 16.50 21.00 7.01
C VAL A 17 17.47 22.16 6.95
N ASP A 18 17.09 23.30 7.54
CA ASP A 18 17.93 24.48 7.51
C ASP A 18 18.92 24.54 8.69
N ALA A 19 19.91 25.43 8.59
CA ALA A 19 20.91 25.66 9.64
C ALA A 19 20.30 26.21 10.95
N ASN A 20 19.06 26.69 10.93
CA ASN A 20 18.31 27.17 12.09
C ASN A 20 17.49 26.04 12.76
N SER A 21 17.66 24.79 12.32
CA SER A 21 16.89 23.62 12.78
C SER A 21 15.40 23.67 12.43
N VAL A 22 15.01 24.46 11.43
CA VAL A 22 13.65 24.48 10.90
C VAL A 22 13.52 23.41 9.83
N PHE A 23 12.52 22.55 9.99
CA PHE A 23 12.23 21.45 9.08
C PHE A 23 11.09 21.84 8.13
N ASN A 24 11.39 21.87 6.84
CA ASN A 24 10.44 22.22 5.78
C ASN A 24 10.03 20.94 5.04
N VAL A 25 8.72 20.70 4.97
CA VAL A 25 8.14 19.66 4.12
C VAL A 25 7.34 20.36 3.04
N SER A 26 7.70 20.16 1.78
CA SER A 26 6.89 20.59 0.65
C SER A 26 6.42 19.41 -0.16
N ALA A 27 5.14 19.39 -0.50
CA ALA A 27 4.54 18.44 -1.42
C ALA A 27 3.99 19.22 -2.63
N ALA A 28 4.48 18.89 -3.82
CA ALA A 28 4.07 19.50 -5.07
C ALA A 28 3.61 18.43 -6.06
N ASP A 29 2.48 18.66 -6.72
CA ASP A 29 2.09 17.88 -7.89
C ASP A 29 2.95 18.33 -9.08
N LYS A 30 3.59 17.40 -9.78
CA LYS A 30 4.39 17.70 -10.98
C LYS A 30 3.52 18.16 -12.15
N THR A 31 2.22 17.86 -12.12
CA THR A 31 1.25 18.50 -13.01
C THR A 31 0.88 19.86 -12.41
N PRO A 32 0.96 20.97 -13.17
CA PRO A 32 0.79 22.30 -12.61
C PRO A 32 -0.61 22.47 -12.01
N GLY A 33 -0.68 22.81 -10.72
CA GLY A 33 -1.95 23.22 -10.12
C GLY A 33 -2.00 23.38 -8.60
N LYS A 34 -1.18 22.68 -7.81
CA LYS A 34 -1.24 22.79 -6.34
C LYS A 34 0.04 22.32 -5.64
N SER A 35 0.60 23.18 -4.80
CA SER A 35 1.68 22.85 -3.86
C SER A 35 1.26 23.19 -2.44
N GLN A 36 1.69 22.39 -1.46
CA GLN A 36 1.56 22.72 -0.05
C GLN A 36 2.91 22.63 0.63
N LYS A 37 3.16 23.54 1.56
CA LYS A 37 4.36 23.56 2.37
C LYS A 37 3.96 23.64 3.84
N ILE A 38 4.61 22.84 4.66
CA ILE A 38 4.52 22.87 6.11
C ILE A 38 5.92 23.17 6.63
N THR A 39 6.00 24.10 7.56
CA THR A 39 7.24 24.45 8.26
C THR A 39 7.08 24.03 9.71
N ILE A 40 7.97 23.15 10.15
CA ILE A 40 8.05 22.65 11.52
C ILE A 40 9.24 23.34 12.16
N ASN A 41 8.96 24.31 13.02
CA ASN A 41 9.99 24.96 13.81
C ASN A 41 10.43 24.01 14.94
N ASN A 42 11.75 23.82 15.09
CA ASN A 42 12.31 23.07 16.20
C ASN A 42 12.64 24.03 17.35
N ASP A 43 11.65 24.30 18.20
CA ASP A 43 11.91 24.98 19.46
C ASP A 43 12.82 24.08 20.31
N LYS A 44 14.01 24.55 20.66
CA LYS A 44 15.00 23.78 21.44
C LYS A 44 14.31 23.14 22.66
N ALA A 45 14.53 21.82 22.84
CA ALA A 45 14.00 20.97 23.93
C ALA A 45 12.65 20.24 23.71
N ARG A 46 12.25 19.89 22.46
CA ARG A 46 11.09 19.01 22.24
C ARG A 46 11.24 17.58 22.77
N LEU A 47 12.47 17.06 22.83
CA LEU A 47 12.80 15.75 23.38
C LEU A 47 14.07 15.86 24.23
N SER A 48 14.04 15.28 25.42
CA SER A 48 15.24 15.14 26.25
C SER A 48 16.13 14.01 25.71
N LYS A 49 17.41 13.96 26.13
CA LYS A 49 18.30 12.84 25.78
C LYS A 49 17.74 11.51 26.30
N ASP A 50 17.17 11.51 27.50
CA ASP A 50 16.56 10.33 28.12
C ASP A 50 15.34 9.84 27.32
N ASP A 51 14.52 10.76 26.77
CA ASP A 51 13.41 10.38 25.89
C ASP A 51 13.88 9.78 24.58
N ILE A 52 14.97 10.30 23.99
CA ILE A 52 15.57 9.74 22.77
C ILE A 52 16.07 8.32 23.04
N GLU A 53 16.79 8.10 24.15
CA GLU A 53 17.29 6.78 24.52
C GLU A 53 16.16 5.79 24.80
N ARG A 54 15.08 6.24 25.46
CA ARG A 54 13.87 5.41 25.65
C ARG A 54 13.24 5.01 24.33
N MET A 55 13.08 5.95 23.38
CA MET A 55 12.50 5.66 22.06
C MET A 55 13.35 4.68 21.25
N VAL A 56 14.69 4.77 21.33
CA VAL A 56 15.59 3.82 20.67
C VAL A 56 15.45 2.42 21.26
N ASN A 57 15.37 2.30 22.59
CA ASN A 57 15.20 1.01 23.27
C ASN A 57 13.82 0.39 22.98
N GLU A 58 12.76 1.20 22.94
CA GLU A 58 11.42 0.75 22.56
C GLU A 58 11.38 0.26 21.12
N ALA A 59 12.00 0.99 20.18
CA ALA A 59 12.08 0.58 18.78
C ALA A 59 12.78 -0.79 18.62
N GLU A 60 13.88 -1.04 19.33
CA GLU A 60 14.55 -2.34 19.27
C GLU A 60 13.71 -3.46 19.89
N LYS A 61 13.00 -3.17 20.98
CA LYS A 61 12.13 -4.15 21.65
C LYS A 61 10.97 -4.60 20.75
N PHE A 62 10.37 -3.67 19.99
CA PHE A 62 9.22 -3.96 19.13
C PHE A 62 9.59 -4.30 17.69
N ARG A 63 10.88 -4.29 17.34
CA ARG A 63 11.38 -4.57 15.98
C ARG A 63 10.79 -5.84 15.37
N ALA A 64 10.73 -6.94 16.12
CA ALA A 64 10.21 -8.21 15.62
C ALA A 64 8.69 -8.18 15.33
N GLU A 65 7.93 -7.42 16.12
CA GLU A 65 6.49 -7.25 15.92
C GLU A 65 6.22 -6.35 14.70
N ASP A 66 6.97 -5.25 14.58
CA ASP A 66 6.91 -4.34 13.43
C ASP A 66 7.32 -5.02 12.12
N GLU A 67 8.33 -5.91 12.15
CA GLU A 67 8.73 -6.73 11.00
C GLU A 67 7.60 -7.67 10.57
N ALA A 68 6.93 -8.34 11.52
CA ALA A 68 5.80 -9.22 11.22
C ALA A 68 4.59 -8.45 10.66
N ALA A 69 4.29 -7.28 11.25
CA ALA A 69 3.24 -6.40 10.76
C ALA A 69 3.54 -5.89 9.34
N THR A 70 4.80 -5.48 9.09
CA THR A 70 5.27 -5.04 7.77
C THR A 70 5.11 -6.15 6.74
N ALA A 71 5.54 -7.39 7.05
CA ALA A 71 5.40 -8.53 6.16
C ALA A 71 3.94 -8.80 5.78
N ARG A 72 3.03 -8.73 6.76
CA ARG A 72 1.59 -8.88 6.52
C ARG A 72 1.03 -7.77 5.62
N ILE A 73 1.42 -6.52 5.84
CA ILE A 73 0.97 -5.38 5.02
C ILE A 73 1.53 -5.49 3.60
N THR A 74 2.80 -5.84 3.44
CA THR A 74 3.42 -6.05 2.13
C THR A 74 2.73 -7.16 1.36
N ALA A 75 2.43 -8.29 1.99
CA ALA A 75 1.69 -9.39 1.36
C ALA A 75 0.29 -8.95 0.93
N LYS A 76 -0.43 -8.21 1.79
CA LYS A 76 -1.75 -7.66 1.46
C LYS A 76 -1.69 -6.70 0.26
N ASN A 77 -0.78 -5.73 0.29
CA ASN A 77 -0.61 -4.76 -0.79
C ASN A 77 -0.21 -5.44 -2.11
N GLY A 78 0.61 -6.51 -2.03
CA GLY A 78 0.96 -7.34 -3.17
C GLY A 78 -0.25 -8.04 -3.80
N LEU A 79 -1.11 -8.65 -2.97
CA LEU A 79 -2.35 -9.28 -3.43
C LEU A 79 -3.32 -8.25 -4.04
N GLU A 80 -3.49 -7.10 -3.40
CA GLU A 80 -4.34 -6.02 -3.90
C GLU A 80 -3.84 -5.50 -5.25
N SER A 81 -2.53 -5.29 -5.39
CA SER A 81 -1.92 -4.87 -6.65
C SER A 81 -2.09 -5.93 -7.75
N TYR A 82 -1.89 -7.21 -7.43
CA TYR A 82 -2.08 -8.31 -8.37
C TYR A 82 -3.55 -8.42 -8.82
N ALA A 83 -4.50 -8.37 -7.89
CA ALA A 83 -5.93 -8.41 -8.20
C ALA A 83 -6.35 -7.21 -9.07
N TYR A 84 -5.82 -6.02 -8.78
CA TYR A 84 -6.05 -4.82 -9.58
C TYR A 84 -5.52 -4.99 -11.01
N ASN A 85 -4.28 -5.47 -11.16
CA ASN A 85 -3.67 -5.70 -12.47
C ASN A 85 -4.47 -6.74 -13.27
N LEU A 86 -4.86 -7.86 -12.65
CA LEU A 86 -5.68 -8.89 -13.29
C LEU A 86 -7.04 -8.35 -13.71
N ARG A 87 -7.70 -7.55 -12.86
CA ARG A 87 -8.96 -6.88 -13.22
C ARG A 87 -8.77 -5.92 -14.40
N SER A 88 -7.67 -5.18 -14.43
CA SER A 88 -7.33 -4.30 -15.55
C SER A 88 -7.14 -5.09 -16.84
N SER A 89 -6.33 -6.14 -16.82
CA SER A 89 -6.12 -7.03 -17.98
C SER A 89 -7.41 -7.70 -18.44
N LEU A 90 -8.27 -8.14 -17.51
CA LEU A 90 -9.57 -8.71 -17.86
C LEU A 90 -10.54 -7.69 -18.48
N ASN A 91 -10.34 -6.39 -18.29
CA ASN A 91 -11.14 -5.35 -18.94
C ASN A 91 -10.60 -4.96 -20.33
N GLU A 92 -9.39 -5.38 -20.70
CA GLU A 92 -8.83 -5.15 -22.04
C GLU A 92 -9.40 -6.16 -23.06
N GLU A 93 -10.01 -5.68 -24.14
CA GLU A 93 -10.70 -6.51 -25.17
C GLU A 93 -9.84 -7.65 -25.73
N ALA A 94 -8.53 -7.42 -25.88
CA ALA A 94 -7.59 -8.41 -26.42
C ALA A 94 -7.37 -9.62 -25.50
N PHE A 95 -7.48 -9.42 -24.18
CA PHE A 95 -7.32 -10.48 -23.18
C PHE A 95 -8.68 -11.05 -22.77
N ALA A 96 -9.68 -10.18 -22.66
CA ALA A 96 -11.10 -10.47 -22.48
C ALA A 96 -11.66 -11.52 -23.45
N SER A 97 -11.25 -11.48 -24.72
CA SER A 97 -11.72 -12.38 -25.78
C SER A 97 -11.19 -13.81 -25.66
N LYS A 98 -10.17 -14.03 -24.82
CA LYS A 98 -9.61 -15.37 -24.55
C LYS A 98 -10.38 -16.16 -23.49
N PHE A 99 -11.32 -15.52 -22.78
CA PHE A 99 -12.05 -16.13 -21.68
C PHE A 99 -13.56 -16.01 -21.87
N GLU A 100 -14.29 -17.06 -21.51
CA GLU A 100 -15.76 -17.05 -21.51
C GLU A 100 -16.32 -16.03 -20.49
N LEU A 101 -17.43 -15.38 -20.83
CA LEU A 101 -18.04 -14.33 -19.99
C LEU A 101 -18.40 -14.82 -18.58
N THR A 102 -18.83 -16.07 -18.45
CA THR A 102 -19.16 -16.72 -17.17
C THR A 102 -17.92 -16.84 -16.28
N THR A 103 -16.78 -17.26 -16.86
CA THR A 103 -15.49 -17.36 -16.17
C THR A 103 -15.01 -15.98 -15.72
N ARG A 104 -15.10 -14.97 -16.57
CA ARG A 104 -14.70 -13.59 -16.24
C ARG A 104 -15.53 -13.00 -15.09
N LEU A 105 -16.85 -13.24 -15.10
CA LEU A 105 -17.74 -12.78 -14.05
C LEU A 105 -17.43 -13.47 -12.70
N SER A 106 -17.13 -14.77 -12.72
CA SER A 106 -16.75 -15.51 -11.52
C SER A 106 -15.43 -15.03 -10.92
N ILE A 107 -14.42 -14.72 -11.76
CA ILE A 107 -13.12 -14.19 -11.31
C ILE A 107 -13.29 -12.82 -10.66
N VAL A 108 -14.04 -11.91 -11.29
CA VAL A 108 -14.27 -10.56 -10.74
C VAL A 108 -15.10 -10.62 -9.45
N HIS A 109 -16.09 -11.51 -9.38
CA HIS A 109 -16.89 -11.70 -8.17
C HIS A 109 -16.03 -12.23 -7.01
N PHE A 110 -15.22 -13.27 -7.27
CA PHE A 110 -14.31 -13.86 -6.30
C PHE A 110 -13.29 -12.84 -5.78
N GLN A 111 -12.70 -12.02 -6.66
CA GLN A 111 -11.80 -10.92 -6.28
C GLN A 111 -12.46 -9.90 -5.35
N ASN A 112 -13.71 -9.49 -5.63
CA ASN A 112 -14.40 -8.51 -4.79
C ASN A 112 -14.71 -9.08 -3.40
N VAL A 113 -15.06 -10.37 -3.31
CA VAL A 113 -15.27 -11.07 -2.03
C VAL A 113 -13.95 -11.22 -1.26
N GLU A 114 -12.86 -11.59 -1.92
CA GLU A 114 -11.55 -11.71 -1.30
C GLU A 114 -11.00 -10.36 -0.80
N MET A 115 -11.08 -9.29 -1.59
CA MET A 115 -10.70 -7.93 -1.15
C MET A 115 -11.52 -7.47 0.06
N THR A 116 -12.82 -7.79 0.07
CA THR A 116 -13.70 -7.50 1.20
C THR A 116 -13.32 -8.31 2.44
N SER A 117 -12.90 -9.57 2.28
CA SER A 117 -12.41 -10.40 3.39
C SER A 117 -11.01 -10.00 3.89
N ALA A 118 -10.12 -9.55 2.99
CA ALA A 118 -8.77 -9.08 3.31
C ALA A 118 -8.78 -7.73 4.05
N THR A 119 -9.84 -6.94 3.84
CA THR A 119 -10.12 -5.72 4.62
C THR A 119 -10.86 -6.02 5.93
N ALA A 120 -11.59 -7.14 6.04
CA ALA A 120 -12.40 -7.53 7.21
C ALA A 120 -11.68 -8.37 8.28
N ASN A 121 -10.34 -8.32 8.35
CA ASN A 121 -9.44 -8.97 9.32
C ASN A 121 -8.78 -10.28 8.84
N PHE A 122 -7.53 -10.12 8.39
CA PHE A 122 -6.51 -11.17 8.22
C PHE A 122 -6.03 -11.80 9.56
N THR A 123 -6.90 -11.94 10.56
CA THR A 123 -6.58 -12.60 11.84
C THR A 123 -6.93 -14.09 11.83
N ASP A 124 -7.61 -14.58 10.79
CA ASP A 124 -7.99 -15.99 10.68
C ASP A 124 -7.14 -16.74 9.62
N PRO A 125 -6.24 -17.65 10.06
CA PRO A 125 -5.40 -18.46 9.18
C PRO A 125 -6.19 -19.36 8.20
N TYR A 126 -7.47 -19.64 8.47
CA TYR A 126 -8.28 -20.51 7.62
C TYR A 126 -8.70 -19.82 6.32
N ILE A 127 -8.95 -18.50 6.34
CA ILE A 127 -9.36 -17.77 5.13
C ILE A 127 -8.21 -17.69 4.14
N PHE A 128 -6.97 -17.46 4.60
CA PHE A 128 -5.79 -17.40 3.73
C PHE A 128 -5.49 -18.74 3.02
N ARG A 129 -5.71 -19.88 3.68
CA ARG A 129 -5.50 -21.20 3.05
C ARG A 129 -6.52 -21.50 1.97
N VAL A 130 -7.80 -21.19 2.21
CA VAL A 130 -8.88 -21.49 1.27
C VAL A 130 -8.76 -20.63 0.00
N THR A 131 -8.36 -19.37 0.14
CA THR A 131 -8.15 -18.47 -1.01
C THR A 131 -6.92 -18.87 -1.82
N PHE A 132 -5.79 -19.20 -1.17
CA PHE A 132 -4.57 -19.63 -1.86
C PHE A 132 -4.71 -21.00 -2.58
N GLU A 133 -5.39 -21.98 -1.96
CA GLU A 133 -5.63 -23.30 -2.57
C GLU A 133 -6.60 -23.21 -3.77
N CYS A 134 -7.52 -22.23 -3.81
CA CYS A 134 -8.40 -22.01 -4.97
C CYS A 134 -7.69 -21.33 -6.15
N ILE A 135 -6.63 -20.55 -5.91
CA ILE A 135 -5.91 -19.79 -6.95
C ILE A 135 -4.73 -20.59 -7.53
N SER A 136 -4.10 -21.48 -6.74
CA SER A 136 -2.93 -22.27 -7.17
C SER A 136 -3.11 -23.05 -8.49
N PRO A 137 -4.24 -23.74 -8.77
CA PRO A 137 -4.39 -24.51 -10.00
C PRO A 137 -4.60 -23.64 -11.27
N LEU A 138 -4.78 -22.32 -11.14
CA LEU A 138 -4.90 -21.42 -12.30
C LEU A 138 -3.53 -20.94 -12.85
N THR A 139 -2.42 -21.34 -12.21
CA THR A 139 -1.06 -20.96 -12.62
C THR A 139 -0.28 -22.05 -13.37
N GLU A 140 -0.87 -23.24 -13.56
CA GLU A 140 -0.25 -24.39 -14.27
C GLU A 140 -0.88 -24.68 -15.66
N LEU A 141 -1.34 -23.67 -16.38
CA LEU A 141 -1.75 -23.82 -17.79
C LEU A 141 -0.81 -23.00 -18.68
N GLU A 142 0.29 -23.64 -19.09
CA GLU A 142 0.96 -23.40 -20.37
C GLU A 142 0.06 -23.83 -21.55
#